data_AF-A0A7Y8LJR2-F1
#
_entry.id   AF-A0A7Y8LJR2-F1
#
_cell.length_a   1.000
_cell.length_b   1.000
_cell.length_c   1.000
_cell.angle_alpha   90.00
_cell.angle_beta   90.00
_cell.angle_gamma   90.00
#
_symmetry.space_group_name_H-M   'P 1'
#
loop_
_entity.id
_entity.type
_entity.pdbx_description
1 polymer ?
#
loop_
_entity_poly.entity_id
_entity_poly.type
_entity_poly.pdbx_seq_one_letter_code
_entity_poly.pdbx_strand_id
1 'polypeptide(L)'
;MKKFFLFLFLINLQTISSQPLYQSEPTVRVRILNNTDTLKILFNDHWLMTSESISKQFLLEDGKAVFTIESNKIKLADSHGESFISDNELVLVSSNEDGTLTIKNIPFGVGWWWEGKEDRIYEGELHIYKT
;
A
#
# COMPACT_ATOMS: atom_id res chain seq x y z
N MET A 1 43.83 -47.48 23.29
CA MET A 1 43.46 -46.05 23.25
C MET A 1 43.34 -45.49 21.82
N LYS A 2 42.65 -46.19 20.89
CA LYS A 2 42.41 -45.69 19.51
C LYS A 2 40.94 -45.57 19.13
N LYS A 3 40.03 -46.16 19.93
CA LYS A 3 38.58 -46.13 19.68
C LYS A 3 37.86 -44.90 20.27
N PHE A 4 38.50 -44.18 21.19
CA PHE A 4 37.92 -43.00 21.84
C PHE A 4 38.02 -41.73 20.98
N PHE A 5 39.02 -41.67 20.09
CA PHE A 5 39.22 -40.53 19.19
C PHE A 5 38.20 -40.47 18.04
N LEU A 6 37.62 -41.60 17.65
CA LEU A 6 36.64 -41.64 16.55
C LEU A 6 35.28 -41.05 16.97
N PHE A 7 34.95 -41.10 18.26
CA PHE A 7 33.67 -40.60 18.77
C PHE A 7 33.63 -39.06 18.86
N LEU A 8 34.78 -38.44 19.15
CA LEU A 8 34.94 -36.97 19.19
C LEU A 8 34.91 -36.32 17.80
N PHE A 9 35.22 -37.07 16.74
CA PHE A 9 35.17 -36.55 15.37
C PHE A 9 33.73 -36.48 14.81
N LEU A 10 32.82 -37.34 15.29
CA LEU A 10 31.42 -37.37 14.85
C LEU A 10 30.56 -36.26 15.45
N ILE A 11 30.96 -35.65 16.58
CA ILE A 11 30.19 -34.61 17.25
C ILE A 11 30.36 -33.23 16.58
N ASN A 12 31.40 -33.02 15.77
CA ASN A 12 31.64 -31.72 15.11
C ASN A 12 30.89 -31.53 13.78
N LEU A 13 30.13 -32.53 13.29
CA LEU A 13 29.39 -32.41 12.02
C LEU A 13 27.96 -31.87 12.16
N GLN A 14 27.48 -31.66 13.38
CA GLN A 14 26.13 -31.16 13.60
C GLN A 14 26.19 -29.77 14.22
N THR A 15 26.19 -28.73 13.37
CA THR A 15 25.42 -27.49 13.52
C THR A 15 25.96 -26.40 12.58
N ILE A 16 25.85 -26.62 11.27
CA ILE A 16 25.67 -25.49 10.35
C ILE A 16 24.33 -25.75 9.65
N SER A 17 23.26 -25.73 10.43
CA SER A 17 21.95 -25.49 9.86
C SER A 17 21.99 -24.04 9.40
N SER A 18 22.09 -23.79 8.10
CA SER A 18 21.81 -22.44 7.59
C SER A 18 20.42 -22.07 8.10
N GLN A 19 20.30 -20.93 8.80
CA GLN A 19 18.97 -20.41 9.06
C GLN A 19 18.28 -20.23 7.70
N PRO A 20 17.02 -20.64 7.56
CA PRO A 20 16.28 -20.35 6.32
C PRO A 20 16.38 -18.85 6.08
N LEU A 21 16.82 -18.48 4.88
CA LEU A 21 16.83 -17.09 4.42
C LEU A 21 15.46 -16.50 4.74
N TYR A 22 15.43 -15.33 5.38
CA TYR A 22 14.20 -14.64 5.78
C TYR A 22 13.12 -14.79 4.71
N GLN A 23 11.99 -15.38 5.11
CA GLN A 23 10.78 -15.37 4.30
C GLN A 23 10.44 -13.90 4.03
N SER A 24 10.14 -13.56 2.78
CA SER A 24 9.71 -12.21 2.41
C SER A 24 8.62 -11.75 3.38
N GLU A 25 8.73 -10.51 3.88
CA GLU A 25 7.73 -9.97 4.78
C GLU A 25 6.32 -10.15 4.19
N PRO A 26 5.34 -10.56 5.01
CA PRO A 26 4.00 -10.78 4.49
C PRO A 26 3.41 -9.46 4.00
N THR A 27 2.78 -9.46 2.83
CA THR A 27 2.01 -8.31 2.36
C THR A 27 0.85 -8.05 3.32
N VAL A 28 0.88 -6.92 4.02
CA VAL A 28 -0.21 -6.47 4.90
C VAL A 28 -1.15 -5.57 4.11
N ARG A 29 -2.45 -5.88 4.12
CA ARG A 29 -3.49 -5.05 3.50
C ARG A 29 -4.42 -4.53 4.57
N VAL A 30 -4.63 -3.21 4.61
CA VAL A 30 -5.49 -2.55 5.58
C VAL A 30 -6.63 -1.85 4.84
N ARG A 31 -7.87 -2.12 5.26
CA ARG A 31 -9.02 -1.35 4.77
C ARG A 31 -9.06 -0.02 5.51
N ILE A 32 -8.84 1.08 4.80
CA ILE A 32 -8.79 2.41 5.39
C ILE A 32 -10.20 3.02 5.53
N LEU A 33 -11.04 2.84 4.51
CA LEU A 33 -12.39 3.43 4.42
C LEU A 33 -13.38 2.40 3.88
N ASN A 34 -14.65 2.49 4.30
CA ASN A 34 -15.71 1.56 3.87
C ASN A 34 -17.01 2.23 3.42
N ASN A 35 -17.38 3.39 3.98
CA ASN A 35 -18.70 4.00 3.79
C ASN A 35 -18.59 5.47 3.36
N THR A 36 -17.62 5.81 2.51
CA THR A 36 -17.48 7.17 1.99
C THR A 36 -17.43 7.16 0.48
N ASP A 37 -18.25 8.03 -0.12
CA ASP A 37 -18.31 8.21 -1.57
C ASP A 37 -17.33 9.29 -2.03
N THR A 38 -16.58 9.89 -1.11
CA THR A 38 -15.58 10.91 -1.40
C THR A 38 -14.31 10.69 -0.59
N LEU A 39 -13.18 10.78 -1.28
CA LEU A 39 -11.85 10.69 -0.72
C LEU A 39 -11.04 11.92 -1.12
N LYS A 40 -10.48 12.63 -0.14
CA LYS A 40 -9.60 13.77 -0.38
C LYS A 40 -8.17 13.35 -0.09
N ILE A 41 -7.32 13.37 -1.11
CA ILE A 41 -5.91 13.00 -1.01
C ILE A 41 -5.05 14.23 -1.29
N LEU A 42 -3.97 14.35 -0.53
CA LEU A 42 -2.86 15.25 -0.82
C LEU A 42 -1.65 14.37 -1.15
N PHE A 43 -1.21 14.36 -2.40
CA PHE A 43 0.03 13.72 -2.81
C PHE A 43 1.20 14.59 -2.37
N ASN A 44 2.10 14.03 -1.57
CA ASN A 44 3.30 14.72 -1.08
C ASN A 44 4.51 14.44 -1.98
N ASP A 45 4.34 13.58 -2.99
CA ASP A 45 5.33 13.13 -3.95
C ASP A 45 4.60 12.72 -5.25
N HIS A 46 5.32 12.23 -6.26
CA HIS A 46 4.75 11.75 -7.51
C HIS A 46 4.21 10.33 -7.36
N TRP A 47 2.97 10.11 -7.79
CA TRP A 47 2.30 8.81 -7.74
C TRP A 47 1.87 8.36 -9.12
N LEU A 48 2.04 7.08 -9.40
CA LEU A 48 1.55 6.44 -10.62
C LEU A 48 0.16 5.88 -10.35
N MET A 49 -0.79 6.27 -11.19
CA MET A 49 -2.14 5.73 -11.19
C MET A 49 -2.34 4.77 -12.37
N THR A 50 -2.91 3.61 -12.07
CA THR A 50 -3.30 2.61 -13.07
C THR A 50 -4.71 2.09 -12.83
N SER A 51 -5.33 1.55 -13.88
CA SER A 51 -6.64 0.92 -13.82
C SER A 51 -6.77 -0.07 -14.96
N GLU A 52 -7.58 -1.12 -14.82
CA GLU A 52 -7.90 -2.02 -15.95
C GLU A 52 -8.54 -1.26 -17.13
N SER A 53 -9.33 -0.22 -16.84
CA SER A 53 -9.98 0.63 -17.86
C SER A 53 -9.00 1.57 -18.57
N ILE A 54 -7.77 1.70 -18.06
CA ILE A 54 -6.78 2.66 -18.51
C ILE A 54 -5.55 1.90 -19.01
N SER A 55 -5.30 1.95 -20.31
CA SER A 55 -4.14 1.25 -20.92
C SER A 55 -2.79 1.90 -20.63
N LYS A 56 -2.75 3.10 -20.05
CA LYS A 56 -1.53 3.89 -19.82
C LYS A 56 -1.43 4.37 -18.37
N GLN A 57 -0.27 4.23 -17.75
CA GLN A 57 -0.02 4.82 -16.43
C GLN A 57 -0.12 6.35 -16.49
N PHE A 58 -0.79 6.93 -15.51
CA PHE A 58 -0.87 8.39 -15.35
C PHE A 58 -0.02 8.82 -14.16
N LEU A 59 0.75 9.88 -14.36
CA LEU A 59 1.52 10.50 -13.30
C LEU A 59 0.63 11.53 -12.59
N LEU A 60 0.43 11.33 -11.30
CA LEU A 60 -0.18 12.29 -10.39
C LEU A 60 0.96 13.06 -9.72
N GLU A 61 1.09 14.31 -10.12
CA GLU A 61 2.04 15.26 -9.55
C GLU A 61 1.67 15.60 -8.09
N ASP A 62 2.56 16.30 -7.40
CA ASP A 62 2.29 16.81 -6.07
C ASP A 62 1.05 17.72 -6.06
N GLY A 63 0.16 17.52 -5.09
CA GLY A 63 -1.07 18.30 -5.05
C GLY A 63 -2.29 17.56 -4.55
N LYS A 64 -3.44 18.21 -4.73
CA LYS A 64 -4.71 17.77 -4.19
C LYS A 64 -5.47 16.98 -5.23
N ALA A 65 -6.02 15.85 -4.81
CA ALA A 65 -6.92 15.05 -5.59
C ALA A 65 -8.18 14.75 -4.80
N VAL A 66 -9.30 14.69 -5.52
CA VAL A 66 -10.58 14.25 -4.99
C VAL A 66 -11.04 13.05 -5.79
N PHE A 67 -11.21 11.92 -5.12
CA PHE A 67 -11.87 10.76 -5.69
C PHE A 67 -13.33 10.77 -5.25
N THR A 68 -14.25 10.54 -6.18
CA THR A 68 -15.67 10.39 -5.90
C THR A 68 -16.23 9.12 -6.53
N ILE A 69 -17.21 8.50 -5.86
CA ILE A 69 -18.02 7.45 -6.47
C ILE A 69 -19.27 8.10 -7.04
N GLU A 70 -19.40 8.12 -8.37
CA GLU A 70 -20.55 8.68 -9.07
C GLU A 70 -21.03 7.73 -10.16
N SER A 71 -22.33 7.46 -10.20
CA SER A 71 -22.94 6.55 -11.18
C SER A 71 -22.25 5.17 -11.24
N ASN A 72 -21.85 4.64 -10.08
CA ASN A 72 -21.11 3.38 -9.96
C ASN A 72 -19.77 3.37 -10.72
N LYS A 73 -19.08 4.51 -10.76
CA LYS A 73 -17.73 4.67 -11.31
C LYS A 73 -16.88 5.47 -10.34
N ILE A 74 -15.58 5.19 -10.32
CA ILE A 74 -14.61 6.00 -9.58
C ILE A 74 -14.24 7.17 -10.49
N LYS A 75 -14.48 8.39 -10.03
CA LYS A 75 -13.98 9.61 -10.66
C LYS A 75 -12.82 10.15 -9.85
N LEU A 76 -11.79 10.63 -10.54
CA LEU A 76 -10.71 11.42 -9.96
C LEU A 76 -10.77 12.81 -10.59
N ALA A 77 -10.70 13.84 -9.76
CA ALA A 77 -10.38 15.20 -10.17
C ALA A 77 -9.09 15.64 -9.47
N ASP A 78 -8.07 15.98 -10.25
CA ASP A 78 -6.81 16.47 -9.72
C ASP A 78 -6.77 18.02 -9.67
N SER A 79 -5.70 18.57 -9.09
CA SER A 79 -5.50 20.02 -9.00
C SER A 79 -5.18 20.70 -10.33
N HIS A 80 -4.83 19.94 -11.36
CA HIS A 80 -4.50 20.44 -12.69
C HIS A 80 -5.71 20.49 -13.62
N GLY A 81 -6.87 20.01 -13.15
CA GLY A 81 -8.12 19.99 -13.90
C GLY A 81 -8.27 18.77 -14.80
N GLU A 82 -7.36 17.79 -14.69
CA GLU A 82 -7.52 16.49 -15.32
C GLU A 82 -8.57 15.69 -14.56
N SER A 83 -9.44 15.01 -15.32
CA SER A 83 -10.46 14.13 -14.75
C SER A 83 -10.36 12.75 -15.34
N PHE A 84 -10.34 11.75 -14.46
CA PHE A 84 -10.23 10.35 -14.84
C PHE A 84 -11.46 9.61 -14.35
N ILE A 85 -11.86 8.60 -15.11
CA ILE A 85 -13.00 7.75 -14.78
C ILE A 85 -12.54 6.31 -14.91
N SER A 86 -12.72 5.54 -13.84
CA SER A 86 -12.51 4.10 -13.82
C SER A 86 -13.82 3.38 -13.52
N ASP A 87 -14.00 2.26 -14.20
CA ASP A 87 -15.18 1.42 -14.01
C ASP A 87 -15.08 0.48 -12.82
N ASN A 88 -13.92 0.28 -12.18
CA ASN A 88 -13.81 -0.70 -11.09
C ASN A 88 -12.80 -0.34 -10.00
N GLU A 89 -11.52 -0.36 -10.35
CA GLU A 89 -10.41 -0.21 -9.42
C GLU A 89 -9.42 0.85 -9.93
N LEU A 90 -8.91 1.66 -9.00
CA LEU A 90 -7.73 2.48 -9.20
C LEU A 90 -6.62 1.99 -8.28
N VAL A 91 -5.44 1.77 -8.83
CA VAL A 91 -4.23 1.43 -8.08
C VAL A 91 -3.29 2.61 -8.13
N LEU A 92 -2.86 3.08 -6.96
CA LEU A 92 -1.88 4.15 -6.78
C LEU A 92 -0.60 3.54 -6.22
N VAL A 93 0.52 3.80 -6.88
CA VAL A 93 1.86 3.37 -6.42
C VAL A 93 2.77 4.58 -6.41
N SER A 94 3.52 4.79 -5.34
CA SER A 94 4.49 5.89 -5.34
C SER A 94 5.59 5.66 -6.38
N SER A 95 6.03 6.74 -7.02
CA SER A 95 7.18 6.70 -7.94
C SER A 95 8.51 6.59 -7.19
N ASN A 96 8.51 6.88 -5.88
CA ASN A 96 9.67 6.87 -5.00
C ASN A 96 9.46 5.90 -3.83
N GLU A 97 10.53 5.27 -3.33
CA GLU A 97 10.43 4.29 -2.23
C GLU A 97 9.84 4.90 -0.94
N ASP A 98 10.17 6.16 -0.64
CA ASP A 98 9.71 6.88 0.56
C ASP A 98 8.55 7.84 0.27
N GLY A 99 7.94 7.74 -0.92
CA GLY A 99 6.92 8.69 -1.33
C GLY A 99 5.62 8.47 -0.55
N THR A 100 5.05 9.57 -0.07
CA THR A 100 3.86 9.53 0.79
C THR A 100 2.67 10.24 0.17
N LEU A 101 1.48 9.87 0.64
CA LEU A 101 0.26 10.63 0.43
C LEU A 101 -0.45 10.83 1.76
N THR A 102 -1.24 11.90 1.86
CA THR A 102 -2.10 12.16 3.01
C THR A 102 -3.54 11.99 2.62
N ILE A 103 -4.25 11.08 3.27
CA ILE A 103 -5.71 11.00 3.17
C ILE A 103 -6.30 11.91 4.25
N LYS A 104 -7.15 12.84 3.83
CA LYS A 104 -7.74 13.85 4.71
C LYS A 104 -9.03 13.34 5.36
N ASN A 105 -9.23 13.69 6.64
CA ASN A 105 -10.45 13.43 7.41
C ASN A 105 -10.90 11.96 7.45
N ILE A 106 -9.97 11.03 7.67
CA ILE A 106 -10.28 9.62 7.85
C ILE A 106 -11.11 9.45 9.11
N PRO A 107 -12.34 8.90 9.03
CA PRO A 107 -13.18 8.65 10.17
C PRO A 107 -12.63 7.50 11.01
N PHE A 108 -12.99 7.51 12.27
CA PHE A 108 -12.86 6.34 13.13
C PHE A 108 -13.49 5.10 12.47
N GLY A 109 -12.79 3.98 12.54
CA GLY A 109 -13.20 2.71 11.95
C GLY A 109 -12.66 1.51 12.71
N VAL A 110 -13.17 0.33 12.36
CA VAL A 110 -12.74 -0.94 12.97
C VAL A 110 -11.26 -1.16 12.68
N GLY A 111 -10.45 -1.30 13.74
CA GLY A 111 -8.99 -1.49 13.64
C GLY A 111 -8.14 -0.25 13.91
N TRP A 112 -8.76 0.90 14.20
CA TRP A 112 -8.09 2.15 14.53
C TRP A 112 -8.33 2.53 16.00
N TRP A 113 -7.38 3.20 16.66
CA TRP A 113 -7.43 3.46 18.12
C TRP A 113 -7.56 4.95 18.51
N TRP A 114 -7.97 5.82 17.59
CA TRP A 114 -8.14 7.27 17.86
C TRP A 114 -9.62 7.68 17.86
N GLU A 115 -9.92 8.86 18.41
CA GLU A 115 -11.27 9.41 18.47
C GLU A 115 -11.48 10.45 17.36
N GLY A 116 -12.60 10.39 16.63
CA GLY A 116 -12.97 11.41 15.63
C GLY A 116 -12.42 11.19 14.22
N LYS A 117 -12.22 12.30 13.48
CA LYS A 117 -11.68 12.32 12.11
C LYS A 117 -10.28 12.93 12.12
N GLU A 118 -9.34 12.29 11.45
CA GLU A 118 -7.96 12.75 11.39
C GLU A 118 -7.35 12.61 9.99
N ASP A 119 -6.38 13.46 9.69
CA ASP A 119 -5.54 13.31 8.51
C ASP A 119 -4.48 12.24 8.76
N ARG A 120 -4.25 11.33 7.82
CA ARG A 120 -3.22 10.27 7.96
C ARG A 120 -2.34 10.17 6.73
N ILE A 121 -1.07 9.91 6.99
CA ILE A 121 -0.02 9.74 5.99
C ILE A 121 0.13 8.25 5.71
N TYR A 122 0.25 7.89 4.43
CA TYR A 122 0.42 6.52 3.95
C TYR A 122 1.58 6.45 2.95
N GLU A 123 2.19 5.29 2.89
CA GLU A 123 3.26 4.88 1.97
C GLU A 123 2.87 3.58 1.26
N GLY A 124 3.58 3.23 0.20
CA GLY A 124 3.39 1.98 -0.53
C GLY A 124 2.33 2.03 -1.63
N GLU A 125 1.45 1.02 -1.66
CA GLU A 125 0.44 0.83 -2.71
C GLU A 125 -0.98 1.01 -2.13
N LEU A 126 -1.79 1.81 -2.81
CA LEU A 126 -3.17 2.09 -2.42
C LEU A 126 -4.13 1.58 -3.49
N HIS A 127 -5.09 0.74 -3.09
CA HIS A 127 -6.16 0.29 -3.95
C HIS A 127 -7.47 0.97 -3.59
N ILE A 128 -8.14 1.54 -4.57
CA ILE A 128 -9.45 2.19 -4.42
C ILE A 128 -10.46 1.41 -5.24
N TYR A 129 -11.50 0.91 -4.57
CA TYR A 129 -12.59 0.14 -5.17
C TYR A 129 -13.89 0.92 -5.09
N LYS A 130 -14.73 0.78 -6.11
CA LYS A 130 -16.17 1.07 -5.94
C LYS A 130 -16.82 -0.12 -5.24
N THR A 131 -17.63 0.14 -4.21
CA THR A 131 -18.41 -0.87 -3.49
C THR A 131 -19.89 -0.78 -3.83
#